data_AF-A0A965CKJ7-F1
#
_entry.id   AF-A0A965CKJ7-F1
#
_cell.length_a   1.000
_cell.length_b   1.000
_cell.length_c   1.000
_cell.angle_alpha   90.00
_cell.angle_beta   90.00
_cell.angle_gamma   90.00
#
_symmetry.space_group_name_H-M   'P 1'
#
loop_
_entity.id
_entity.type
_entity.pdbx_description
1 polymer ?
#
loop_
_entity_poly.entity_id
_entity_poly.type
_entity_poly.pdbx_seq_one_letter_code
_entity_poly.pdbx_strand_id
1 'polypeptide(L)'
;ARAKYSMSLFVWYFGTNRRYDDVYHHMMVLGPRYQELLKDIFNRKHLANDFSLYLHRPTMTDPSLAPEGCDAFYVLSPVPHLESGTDWSTEAEIYRKKIERRLEDTILPDLSKHIVTSRMLTPQDFQDRLLSFKGAAFSLQPQLFQSAWFRPHNQSEELKGLYLVGAGTHPGAGLPGVISSAKVVADLLPDARDYRR
;
A
#
# COMPACT_ATOMS: atom_id res chain seq x y z
N ALA A 1 -15.14 18.71 -11.28
CA ALA A 1 -15.38 18.03 -9.98
C ALA A 1 -14.05 17.77 -9.29
N ARG A 2 -13.96 17.83 -7.95
CA ARG A 2 -12.71 17.49 -7.21
C ARG A 2 -12.41 16.00 -7.33
N ALA A 3 -11.14 15.65 -7.60
CA ALA A 3 -10.69 14.27 -7.69
C ALA A 3 -10.81 13.53 -6.34
N LYS A 4 -11.26 12.28 -6.37
CA LYS A 4 -11.27 11.37 -5.21
C LYS A 4 -10.02 10.51 -5.16
N TYR A 5 -9.43 10.39 -3.97
CA TYR A 5 -8.19 9.65 -3.72
C TYR A 5 -8.48 8.27 -3.14
N SER A 6 -7.60 7.31 -3.45
CA SER A 6 -7.72 5.93 -2.98
C SER A 6 -7.60 5.86 -1.47
N MET A 7 -8.01 4.73 -0.89
CA MET A 7 -7.60 4.39 0.47
C MET A 7 -6.08 4.40 0.64
N SER A 8 -5.64 4.34 1.89
CA SER A 8 -4.24 4.13 2.25
C SER A 8 -4.03 2.71 2.78
N LEU A 9 -2.81 2.43 3.22
CA LEU A 9 -2.42 1.16 3.80
C LEU A 9 -1.68 1.42 5.11
N PHE A 10 -1.90 0.53 6.07
CA PHE A 10 -0.98 0.32 7.17
C PHE A 10 -0.17 -0.94 6.87
N VAL A 11 1.15 -0.83 6.91
CA VAL A 11 2.06 -1.94 6.62
C VAL A 11 2.91 -2.20 7.85
N TRP A 12 2.96 -3.45 8.28
CA TRP A 12 3.82 -3.87 9.37
C TRP A 12 4.75 -4.99 8.88
N TYR A 13 6.04 -4.68 8.84
CA TYR A 13 7.12 -5.61 8.59
C TYR A 13 7.60 -6.19 9.91
N PHE A 14 7.77 -7.51 9.98
CA PHE A 14 8.35 -8.16 11.14
C PHE A 14 9.12 -9.42 10.75
N GLY A 15 10.15 -9.73 11.52
CA GLY A 15 10.88 -10.99 11.42
C GLY A 15 10.66 -11.83 12.66
N THR A 16 10.67 -13.15 12.52
CA THR A 16 10.51 -14.08 13.64
C THR A 16 11.71 -15.01 13.78
N ASN A 17 12.11 -15.32 15.02
CA ASN A 17 13.19 -16.28 15.32
C ASN A 17 12.79 -17.77 15.18
N ARG A 18 11.66 -18.02 14.53
CA ARG A 18 11.15 -19.34 14.18
C ARG A 18 10.48 -19.27 12.82
N ARG A 19 10.25 -20.45 12.24
CA ARG A 19 9.41 -20.63 11.06
C ARG A 19 7.97 -20.95 11.43
N TYR A 20 7.06 -20.63 10.52
CA TYR A 20 5.65 -21.02 10.55
C TYR A 20 5.32 -21.83 9.30
N ASP A 21 5.53 -23.15 9.38
CA ASP A 21 5.51 -24.01 8.19
C ASP A 21 4.12 -24.08 7.51
N ASP A 22 3.03 -23.90 8.26
CA ASP A 22 1.66 -23.90 7.76
C ASP A 22 1.21 -22.59 7.08
N VAL A 23 2.07 -21.56 7.04
CA VAL A 23 1.75 -20.24 6.50
C VAL A 23 2.26 -20.10 5.07
N TYR A 24 1.40 -20.00 4.07
CA TYR A 24 1.86 -19.92 2.67
C TYR A 24 2.46 -18.55 2.32
N HIS A 25 3.10 -18.47 1.15
CA HIS A 25 3.73 -17.25 0.64
C HIS A 25 2.77 -16.04 0.67
N HIS A 26 1.52 -16.25 0.28
CA HIS A 26 0.47 -15.24 0.29
C HIS A 26 -0.77 -15.76 1.00
N MET A 27 -1.28 -15.02 1.99
CA MET A 27 -2.50 -15.36 2.70
C MET A 27 -3.41 -14.15 2.89
N MET A 28 -4.72 -14.39 2.80
CA MET A 28 -5.75 -13.42 3.17
C MET A 28 -6.37 -13.83 4.50
N VAL A 29 -6.27 -12.98 5.51
CA VAL A 29 -6.95 -13.15 6.79
C VAL A 29 -8.19 -12.26 6.80
N LEU A 30 -9.34 -12.84 6.51
CA LEU A 30 -10.58 -12.08 6.36
C LEU A 30 -11.14 -11.65 7.73
N GLY A 31 -11.61 -10.40 7.76
CA GLY A 31 -12.37 -9.84 8.87
C GLY A 31 -13.86 -10.18 8.78
N PRO A 32 -14.62 -9.94 9.86
CA PRO A 32 -16.03 -10.35 9.96
C PRO A 32 -17.00 -9.51 9.12
N ARG A 33 -16.66 -8.25 8.79
CA ARG A 33 -17.59 -7.28 8.17
C ARG A 33 -17.06 -6.65 6.90
N TYR A 34 -16.83 -7.43 5.85
CA TYR A 34 -16.22 -6.94 4.61
C TYR A 34 -16.89 -5.68 4.02
N GLN A 35 -18.22 -5.68 3.86
CA GLN A 35 -18.94 -4.55 3.23
C GLN A 35 -18.91 -3.28 4.09
N GLU A 36 -19.12 -3.39 5.39
CA GLU A 36 -19.08 -2.21 6.27
C GLU A 36 -17.65 -1.68 6.44
N LEU A 37 -16.64 -2.54 6.48
CA LEU A 37 -15.23 -2.13 6.49
C LEU A 37 -14.89 -1.28 5.26
N LEU A 38 -15.37 -1.65 4.07
CA LEU A 38 -15.19 -0.83 2.87
C LEU A 38 -15.88 0.53 2.98
N LYS A 39 -17.09 0.59 3.55
CA LYS A 39 -17.78 1.88 3.79
C LYS A 39 -17.02 2.74 4.81
N ASP A 40 -16.49 2.15 5.87
CA ASP A 40 -15.68 2.83 6.87
C ASP A 40 -14.45 3.48 6.22
N ILE A 41 -13.73 2.73 5.37
CA ILE A 41 -12.50 3.18 4.70
C ILE A 41 -12.78 4.24 3.61
N PHE A 42 -13.70 3.96 2.69
CA PHE A 42 -13.88 4.79 1.49
C PHE A 42 -14.84 5.96 1.68
N ASN A 43 -15.87 5.80 2.51
CA ASN A 43 -16.95 6.77 2.63
C ASN A 43 -16.87 7.53 3.95
N ARG A 44 -16.82 6.83 5.09
CA ARG A 44 -16.84 7.45 6.42
C ARG A 44 -15.46 7.99 6.83
N LYS A 45 -14.39 7.54 6.17
CA LYS A 45 -12.98 7.84 6.50
C LYS A 45 -12.68 7.53 7.97
N HIS A 46 -13.14 6.37 8.42
CA HIS A 46 -13.02 5.93 9.80
C HIS A 46 -12.02 4.77 9.88
N LEU A 47 -11.07 4.86 10.82
CA LEU A 47 -10.17 3.74 11.11
C LEU A 47 -10.94 2.70 11.93
N ALA A 48 -11.36 1.63 11.27
CA ALA A 48 -12.10 0.55 11.91
C ALA A 48 -11.25 -0.22 12.93
N ASN A 49 -11.90 -0.77 13.96
CA ASN A 49 -11.26 -1.65 14.94
C ASN A 49 -11.07 -3.08 14.43
N ASP A 50 -11.84 -3.49 13.42
CA ASP A 50 -11.69 -4.74 12.69
C ASP A 50 -10.99 -4.52 11.33
N PHE A 51 -10.41 -5.59 10.77
CA PHE A 51 -9.65 -5.51 9.53
C PHE A 51 -9.63 -6.84 8.78
N SER A 52 -9.39 -6.75 7.47
CA SER A 52 -8.96 -7.88 6.64
C SER A 52 -7.51 -7.64 6.26
N LEU A 53 -6.67 -8.66 6.46
CA LEU A 53 -5.23 -8.53 6.30
C LEU A 53 -4.78 -9.33 5.09
N TYR A 54 -3.78 -8.79 4.41
CA TYR A 54 -2.93 -9.55 3.51
C TYR A 54 -1.62 -9.83 4.22
N LEU A 55 -1.29 -11.11 4.40
CA LEU A 55 -0.03 -11.55 4.98
C LEU A 55 0.87 -12.10 3.88
N HIS A 56 2.11 -11.63 3.86
CA HIS A 56 3.16 -12.06 2.96
C HIS A 56 4.30 -12.71 3.75
N ARG A 57 4.64 -13.95 3.40
CA ARG A 57 5.78 -14.72 3.94
C ARG A 57 6.70 -15.14 2.78
N PRO A 58 7.57 -14.27 2.28
CA PRO A 58 8.39 -14.59 1.12
C PRO A 58 9.41 -15.70 1.39
N THR A 59 9.81 -15.91 2.66
CA THR A 59 10.73 -16.98 3.09
C THR A 59 10.19 -18.39 2.88
N MET A 60 8.89 -18.53 2.58
CA MET A 60 8.32 -19.79 2.09
C MET A 60 8.93 -20.20 0.74
N THR A 61 9.16 -19.23 -0.16
CA THR A 61 9.70 -19.48 -1.51
C THR A 61 11.19 -19.21 -1.59
N ASP A 62 11.68 -18.18 -0.89
CA ASP A 62 13.09 -17.82 -0.86
C ASP A 62 13.60 -17.72 0.59
N PRO A 63 14.16 -18.82 1.14
CA PRO A 63 14.70 -18.84 2.48
C PRO A 63 15.85 -17.85 2.72
N SER A 64 16.50 -17.31 1.67
CA SER A 64 17.61 -16.36 1.82
C SER A 64 17.18 -14.99 2.36
N LEU A 65 15.88 -14.72 2.39
CA LEU A 65 15.30 -13.46 2.86
C LEU A 65 15.23 -13.34 4.39
N ALA A 66 15.64 -14.37 5.13
CA ALA A 66 15.82 -14.34 6.57
C ALA A 66 17.03 -15.20 7.00
N PRO A 67 17.55 -15.00 8.22
CA PRO A 67 18.52 -15.94 8.80
C PRO A 67 17.98 -17.37 8.87
N GLU A 68 18.88 -18.35 8.97
CA GLU A 68 18.50 -19.75 9.11
C GLU A 68 17.54 -19.96 10.30
N GLY A 69 16.50 -20.76 10.09
CA GLY A 69 15.46 -21.03 11.10
C GLY A 69 14.48 -19.87 11.36
N CYS A 70 14.61 -18.74 10.67
CA CYS A 70 13.74 -17.56 10.82
C CYS A 70 12.75 -17.43 9.65
N ASP A 71 11.68 -16.65 9.83
CA ASP A 71 10.82 -16.19 8.75
C ASP A 71 10.76 -14.66 8.72
N ALA A 72 10.60 -14.10 7.52
CA ALA A 72 10.34 -12.67 7.32
C ALA A 72 8.90 -12.49 6.85
N PHE A 73 8.24 -11.45 7.34
CA PHE A 73 6.86 -11.14 7.01
C PHE A 73 6.66 -9.66 6.71
N TYR A 74 5.67 -9.37 5.88
CA TYR A 74 4.90 -8.15 6.05
C TYR A 74 3.41 -8.43 6.04
N VAL A 75 2.67 -7.64 6.80
CA VAL A 75 1.22 -7.62 6.78
C VAL A 75 0.73 -6.26 6.34
N LEU A 76 -0.29 -6.27 5.50
CA LEU A 76 -0.91 -5.09 4.91
C LEU A 76 -2.39 -5.05 5.33
N SER A 77 -2.78 -3.91 5.91
CA SER A 77 -4.17 -3.62 6.25
C SER A 77 -4.67 -2.40 5.47
N PRO A 78 -5.79 -2.50 4.73
CA PRO A 78 -6.47 -1.35 4.15
C PRO A 78 -6.98 -0.39 5.23
N VAL A 79 -6.63 0.89 5.14
CA VAL A 79 -7.03 1.93 6.11
C VAL A 79 -7.48 3.18 5.35
N PRO A 80 -8.29 4.07 5.95
CA PRO A 80 -8.59 5.35 5.31
C PRO A 80 -7.30 6.16 5.08
N HIS A 81 -7.30 6.99 4.03
CA HIS A 81 -6.27 8.00 3.81
C HIS A 81 -6.38 9.13 4.85
N LEU A 82 -5.39 10.04 4.91
CA LEU A 82 -5.22 11.02 5.98
C LEU A 82 -6.39 12.00 6.21
N GLU A 83 -7.34 12.14 5.28
CA GLU A 83 -8.59 12.88 5.57
C GLU A 83 -9.46 12.21 6.66
N SER A 84 -9.10 11.03 7.17
CA SER A 84 -9.74 10.48 8.37
C SER A 84 -9.50 11.30 9.63
N GLY A 85 -8.46 12.14 9.65
CA GLY A 85 -8.01 12.82 10.86
C GLY A 85 -7.39 11.89 11.90
N THR A 86 -7.05 10.66 11.52
CA THR A 86 -6.37 9.69 12.41
C THR A 86 -4.97 10.22 12.76
N ASP A 87 -4.70 10.34 14.06
CA ASP A 87 -3.36 10.65 14.57
C ASP A 87 -2.50 9.37 14.59
N TRP A 88 -1.70 9.19 13.55
CA TRP A 88 -0.82 8.02 13.44
C TRP A 88 0.34 8.03 14.43
N SER A 89 0.66 9.16 15.08
CA SER A 89 1.69 9.18 16.12
C SER A 89 1.26 8.43 17.38
N THR A 90 -0.05 8.33 17.63
CA THR A 90 -0.64 7.62 18.76
C THR A 90 -1.27 6.29 18.35
N GLU A 91 -1.98 6.24 17.22
CA GLU A 91 -2.73 5.07 16.77
C GLU A 91 -1.87 3.94 16.17
N ALA A 92 -0.68 4.23 15.63
CA ALA A 92 0.09 3.24 14.88
C ALA A 92 0.42 1.98 15.71
N GLU A 93 0.97 2.15 16.91
CA GLU A 93 1.33 1.01 17.77
C GLU A 93 0.10 0.30 18.35
N ILE A 94 -0.98 1.05 18.64
CA ILE A 94 -2.25 0.48 19.08
C ILE A 94 -2.82 -0.43 18.00
N TYR A 95 -2.83 0.05 16.76
CA TYR A 95 -3.31 -0.69 15.61
C TYR A 95 -2.42 -1.91 15.30
N ARG A 96 -1.10 -1.76 15.36
CA ARG A 96 -0.13 -2.85 15.21
C ARG A 96 -0.37 -3.97 16.22
N LYS A 97 -0.57 -3.64 17.50
CA LYS A 97 -0.87 -4.63 18.56
C LYS A 97 -2.18 -5.38 18.30
N LYS A 98 -3.21 -4.71 17.78
CA LYS A 98 -4.46 -5.38 17.37
C LYS A 98 -4.20 -6.39 16.25
N ILE A 99 -3.39 -6.02 15.25
CA ILE A 99 -3.00 -6.91 14.15
C ILE A 99 -2.20 -8.09 14.68
N GLU A 100 -1.16 -7.85 15.48
CA GLU A 100 -0.35 -8.88 16.14
C GLU A 100 -1.23 -9.87 16.87
N ARG A 101 -2.15 -9.38 17.72
CA ARG A 101 -3.06 -10.23 18.47
C ARG A 101 -3.95 -11.07 17.56
N ARG A 102 -4.49 -10.47 16.50
CA ARG A 102 -5.32 -11.20 15.52
C ARG A 102 -4.54 -12.30 14.82
N LEU A 103 -3.30 -12.03 14.41
CA LEU A 103 -2.44 -13.02 13.76
C LEU A 103 -2.07 -14.13 14.75
N GLU A 104 -1.75 -13.78 16.00
CA GLU A 104 -1.43 -14.73 17.07
C GLU A 104 -2.59 -15.68 17.38
N ASP A 105 -3.79 -15.13 17.51
CA ASP A 105 -5.02 -15.88 17.81
C ASP A 105 -5.50 -16.76 16.63
N THR A 106 -4.84 -16.70 15.47
CA THR A 106 -5.32 -17.41 14.26
C THR A 106 -4.26 -18.25 13.56
N ILE A 107 -3.24 -17.62 12.97
CA ILE A 107 -2.34 -18.25 12.00
C ILE A 107 -0.87 -18.23 12.40
N LEU A 108 -0.49 -17.42 13.39
CA LEU A 108 0.87 -17.29 13.89
C LEU A 108 0.92 -17.53 15.41
N PRO A 109 0.67 -18.75 15.90
CA PRO A 109 0.62 -19.01 17.34
C PRO A 109 1.90 -18.57 18.05
N ASP A 110 1.75 -17.96 19.23
CA ASP A 110 2.83 -17.38 20.03
C ASP A 110 3.63 -16.24 19.36
N LEU A 111 3.08 -15.58 18.33
CA LEU A 111 3.76 -14.53 17.56
C LEU A 111 4.50 -13.50 18.44
N SER A 112 3.85 -12.97 19.47
CA SER A 112 4.41 -11.97 20.38
C SER A 112 5.72 -12.39 21.05
N LYS A 113 5.95 -13.69 21.22
CA LYS A 113 7.19 -14.24 21.83
C LYS A 113 8.34 -14.36 20.84
N HIS A 114 8.05 -14.31 19.54
CA HIS A 114 8.99 -14.69 18.48
C HIS A 114 9.41 -13.53 17.59
N ILE A 115 8.77 -12.36 17.69
CA ILE A 115 9.16 -11.15 16.94
C ILE A 115 10.57 -10.71 17.36
N VAL A 116 11.49 -10.62 16.41
CA VAL A 116 12.87 -10.12 16.63
C VAL A 116 13.13 -8.75 16.02
N THR A 117 12.31 -8.34 15.06
CA THR A 117 12.36 -7.00 14.48
C THR A 117 10.96 -6.57 14.05
N SER A 118 10.70 -5.28 14.09
CA SER A 118 9.39 -4.70 13.81
C SER A 118 9.57 -3.32 13.19
N ARG A 119 8.87 -3.07 12.07
CA ARG A 119 8.83 -1.76 11.43
C ARG A 119 7.45 -1.51 10.83
N MET A 120 6.88 -0.36 11.12
CA MET A 120 5.61 0.09 10.56
C MET A 120 5.83 1.11 9.46
N LEU A 121 4.91 1.12 8.48
CA LEU A 121 4.66 2.24 7.59
C LEU A 121 3.17 2.58 7.66
N THR A 122 2.89 3.86 7.84
CA THR A 122 1.56 4.41 7.99
C THR A 122 1.20 5.28 6.77
N PRO A 123 -0.08 5.70 6.65
CA PRO A 123 -0.45 6.73 5.69
C PRO A 123 0.38 8.02 5.82
N GLN A 124 0.84 8.36 7.03
CA GLN A 124 1.70 9.50 7.26
C GLN A 124 3.08 9.31 6.60
N ASP A 125 3.69 8.12 6.73
CA ASP A 125 4.93 7.78 6.04
C ASP A 125 4.80 7.89 4.52
N PHE A 126 3.67 7.47 3.95
CA PHE A 126 3.45 7.58 2.51
C PHE A 126 3.39 9.04 2.06
N GLN A 127 2.78 9.91 2.85
CA GLN A 127 2.78 11.34 2.55
C GLN A 127 4.18 11.94 2.67
N ASP A 128 4.87 11.69 3.78
CA ASP A 128 6.09 12.42 4.10
C ASP A 128 7.31 11.90 3.34
N ARG A 129 7.36 10.58 3.06
CA ARG A 129 8.52 9.94 2.43
C ARG A 129 8.33 9.65 0.96
N LEU A 130 7.10 9.34 0.54
CA LEU A 130 6.78 9.00 -0.86
C LEU A 130 6.09 10.14 -1.60
N LEU A 131 5.84 11.27 -0.91
CA LEU A 131 5.11 12.43 -1.45
C LEU A 131 3.71 12.05 -1.98
N SER A 132 3.12 10.99 -1.41
CA SER A 132 1.79 10.55 -1.76
C SER A 132 0.76 11.47 -1.13
N PHE A 133 0.12 12.31 -1.93
CA PHE A 133 -0.90 13.25 -1.45
C PHE A 133 -2.00 12.51 -0.63
N LYS A 134 -2.33 13.06 0.55
CA LYS A 134 -3.23 12.46 1.56
C LYS A 134 -2.77 11.10 2.10
N GLY A 135 -1.53 10.70 1.85
CA GLY A 135 -1.06 9.34 2.14
C GLY A 135 -1.75 8.26 1.31
N ALA A 136 -2.35 8.59 0.15
CA ALA A 136 -3.08 7.62 -0.66
C ALA A 136 -2.14 6.58 -1.29
N ALA A 137 -2.36 5.29 -1.03
CA ALA A 137 -1.45 4.22 -1.46
C ALA A 137 -1.46 3.96 -2.97
N PHE A 138 -2.56 4.32 -3.65
CA PHE A 138 -2.75 4.08 -5.08
C PHE A 138 -3.14 5.35 -5.84
N SER A 139 -2.79 6.52 -5.30
CA SER A 139 -3.14 7.84 -5.84
C SER A 139 -4.66 8.02 -6.01
N LEU A 140 -5.17 8.09 -7.25
CA LEU A 140 -6.59 8.28 -7.52
C LEU A 140 -7.41 7.02 -7.22
N GLN A 141 -8.58 7.22 -6.62
CA GLN A 141 -9.53 6.13 -6.40
C GLN A 141 -9.99 5.56 -7.75
N PRO A 142 -10.02 4.24 -7.93
CA PRO A 142 -10.42 3.61 -9.18
C PRO A 142 -11.94 3.64 -9.37
N GLN A 143 -12.49 4.84 -9.51
CA GLN A 143 -13.89 5.06 -9.90
C GLN A 143 -14.02 5.03 -11.42
N LEU A 144 -15.20 4.72 -11.94
CA LEU A 144 -15.46 4.60 -13.38
C LEU A 144 -14.92 5.81 -14.19
N PHE A 145 -15.20 7.02 -13.73
CA PHE A 145 -14.78 8.27 -14.37
C PHE A 145 -13.43 8.84 -13.86
N GLN A 146 -12.63 8.04 -13.16
CA GLN A 146 -11.27 8.41 -12.71
C GLN A 146 -10.25 7.29 -12.96
N SER A 147 -10.59 6.33 -13.82
CA SER A 147 -9.77 5.16 -14.11
C SER A 147 -9.40 5.12 -15.58
N ALA A 148 -8.31 4.40 -15.88
CA ALA A 148 -7.82 4.14 -17.23
C ALA A 148 -7.72 5.43 -18.08
N TRP A 149 -8.59 5.58 -19.07
CA TRP A 149 -8.63 6.73 -19.98
C TRP A 149 -8.88 8.05 -19.26
N PHE A 150 -9.69 8.06 -18.20
CA PHE A 150 -10.05 9.28 -17.47
C PHE A 150 -9.01 9.72 -16.44
N ARG A 151 -7.84 9.07 -16.40
CA ARG A 151 -6.71 9.54 -15.60
C ARG A 151 -6.02 10.70 -16.33
N PRO A 152 -5.31 11.58 -15.60
CA PRO A 152 -4.41 12.54 -16.23
C PRO A 152 -3.51 11.85 -17.25
N HIS A 153 -3.40 12.45 -18.43
CA HIS A 153 -2.57 11.93 -19.51
C HIS A 153 -1.08 12.17 -19.23
N ASN A 154 -0.23 11.39 -19.91
CA ASN A 154 1.22 11.44 -19.74
C ASN A 154 1.86 12.72 -20.28
N GLN A 155 1.18 13.47 -21.15
CA GLN A 155 1.58 14.80 -21.58
C GLN A 155 0.63 15.83 -20.97
N SER A 156 1.18 16.91 -20.42
CA SER A 156 0.37 18.00 -19.88
C SER A 156 -0.41 18.70 -20.97
N GLU A 157 -1.72 18.91 -20.73
CA GLU A 157 -2.59 19.70 -21.60
C GLU A 157 -2.37 21.22 -21.41
N GLU A 158 -1.76 21.62 -20.30
CA GLU A 158 -1.57 23.03 -19.92
C GLU A 158 -0.16 23.56 -20.24
N LEU A 159 0.87 22.71 -20.15
CA LEU A 159 2.27 23.12 -20.29
C LEU A 159 3.01 22.28 -21.32
N LYS A 160 3.47 22.93 -22.39
CA LYS A 160 4.30 22.29 -23.40
C LYS A 160 5.61 21.81 -22.79
N GLY A 161 5.95 20.54 -23.03
CA GLY A 161 7.20 19.93 -22.54
C GLY A 161 7.13 19.40 -21.11
N LEU A 162 5.96 19.48 -20.45
CA LEU A 162 5.72 18.82 -19.16
C LEU A 162 5.09 17.45 -19.37
N TYR A 163 5.69 16.43 -18.76
CA TYR A 163 5.22 15.05 -18.82
C TYR A 163 4.97 14.51 -17.42
N LEU A 164 3.95 13.66 -17.29
CA LEU A 164 3.54 13.04 -16.03
C LEU A 164 3.76 11.53 -16.12
N VAL A 165 4.29 10.94 -15.06
CA VAL A 165 4.54 9.50 -14.95
C VAL A 165 4.20 9.01 -13.55
N GLY A 166 3.62 7.80 -13.47
CA GLY A 166 3.43 7.10 -12.21
C GLY A 166 1.98 6.76 -11.90
N ALA A 167 1.72 6.40 -10.64
CA ALA A 167 0.48 5.75 -10.23
C ALA A 167 -0.77 6.63 -10.31
N GLY A 168 -0.60 7.96 -10.37
CA GLY A 168 -1.67 8.93 -10.56
C GLY A 168 -2.06 9.15 -12.03
N THR A 169 -1.15 8.86 -12.94
CA THR A 169 -1.27 9.13 -14.37
C THR A 169 -1.73 7.88 -15.12
N HIS A 170 -2.18 8.05 -16.35
CA HIS A 170 -2.39 6.93 -17.26
C HIS A 170 -1.15 6.00 -17.32
N PRO A 171 -1.33 4.66 -17.36
CA PRO A 171 -2.58 3.91 -17.29
C PRO A 171 -3.13 3.69 -15.87
N GLY A 172 -2.32 3.86 -14.83
CA GLY A 172 -2.77 3.82 -13.44
C GLY A 172 -1.77 3.25 -12.44
N ALA A 173 -2.28 2.87 -11.27
CA ALA A 173 -1.51 2.40 -10.14
C ALA A 173 -1.06 0.93 -10.27
N GLY A 174 -0.14 0.52 -9.40
CA GLY A 174 0.49 -0.80 -9.39
C GLY A 174 1.74 -0.87 -10.26
N LEU A 175 2.62 -1.83 -9.98
CA LEU A 175 3.90 -1.96 -10.68
C LEU A 175 3.75 -2.02 -12.21
N PRO A 176 2.83 -2.84 -12.78
CA PRO A 176 2.65 -2.86 -14.23
C PRO A 176 2.14 -1.53 -14.80
N GLY A 177 1.24 -0.85 -14.08
CA GLY A 177 0.67 0.43 -14.50
C GLY A 177 1.73 1.53 -14.52
N VAL A 178 2.55 1.62 -13.48
CA VAL A 178 3.63 2.62 -13.35
C VAL A 178 4.71 2.40 -14.41
N ILE A 179 5.15 1.16 -14.64
CA ILE A 179 6.14 0.85 -15.69
C ILE A 179 5.59 1.19 -17.08
N SER A 180 4.33 0.86 -17.34
CA SER A 180 3.68 1.21 -18.62
C SER A 180 3.58 2.72 -18.79
N SER A 181 3.27 3.46 -17.72
CA SER A 181 3.26 4.93 -17.72
C SER A 181 4.62 5.50 -18.15
N ALA A 182 5.72 4.93 -17.62
CA ALA A 182 7.07 5.34 -17.97
C ALA A 182 7.40 5.05 -19.44
N LYS A 183 6.97 3.89 -19.95
CA LYS A 183 7.13 3.54 -21.37
C LYS A 183 6.41 4.53 -22.28
N VAL A 184 5.16 4.87 -21.96
CA VAL A 184 4.39 5.87 -22.73
C VAL A 184 5.10 7.22 -22.75
N VAL A 185 5.61 7.69 -21.61
CA VAL A 185 6.38 8.95 -21.56
C VAL A 185 7.65 8.85 -22.41
N ALA A 186 8.38 7.73 -22.36
CA ALA A 186 9.58 7.53 -23.16
C ALA A 186 9.30 7.63 -24.66
N ASP A 187 8.16 7.11 -25.12
CA ASP A 187 7.74 7.18 -26.53
C ASP A 187 7.25 8.60 -26.93
N LEU A 188 6.74 9.39 -25.97
CA LEU A 188 6.26 10.77 -26.20
C LEU A 188 7.35 11.84 -26.12
N LEU A 189 8.49 11.52 -25.51
CA LEU A 189 9.60 12.44 -25.40
C LEU A 189 10.29 12.58 -26.76
N PRO A 190 10.47 13.82 -27.27
CA PRO A 190 11.32 14.02 -28.44
C PRO A 190 12.76 13.61 -28.12
N ASP A 191 13.54 13.33 -29.16
CA ASP A 191 14.95 12.99 -28.98
C ASP A 191 15.66 14.15 -28.26
N ALA A 192 16.54 13.83 -27.31
CA ALA A 192 17.29 14.85 -26.57
C ALA A 192 18.05 15.81 -27.49
N ARG A 193 18.43 15.37 -28.70
CA ARG A 193 19.10 16.19 -29.73
C ARG A 193 18.18 17.23 -30.35
N ASP A 194 16.87 17.04 -30.28
CA ASP A 194 15.86 17.97 -30.80
C ASP A 194 15.60 19.12 -29.82
N TYR A 195 15.96 18.96 -28.53
CA TYR A 195 16.03 20.03 -27.55
C TYR A 195 17.32 20.84 -27.69
N ARG A 196 17.59 21.41 -28.86
CA ARG A 196 18.64 22.45 -29.00
C ARG A 196 18.13 23.76 -28.40
N ARG A 197 18.97 24.37 -27.57
CA ARG A 197 18.77 25.72 -27.00
C ARG A 197 18.65 26.78 -28.08
#